data_AF-A0A7X6ZI08-F1
#
_entry.id   AF-A0A7X6ZI08-F1
#
_cell.length_a   1.000
_cell.length_b   1.000
_cell.length_c   1.000
_cell.angle_alpha   90.00
_cell.angle_beta   90.00
_cell.angle_gamma   90.00
#
_symmetry.space_group_name_H-M   'P 1'
#
loop_
_entity.id
_entity.type
_entity.pdbx_description
1 polymer ?
#
loop_
_entity_poly.entity_id
_entity_poly.type
_entity_poly.pdbx_seq_one_letter_code
_entity_poly.pdbx_strand_id
1 'polypeptide(L)' 'LRAHNNLTYIGGKKTERCVFTLQKFTIPDDKQLIIELNEKEGGRHQSFIVENADLVRAKVINELKTK' A
#
# COMPACT_ATOMS: atom_id res chain seq x y z
N LEU A 1 11.32 -1.75 2.00
CA LEU A 1 9.88 -1.87 2.29
C LEU A 1 9.73 -2.51 3.66
N ARG A 2 8.99 -1.91 4.59
CA ARG A 2 8.61 -2.56 5.85
C ARG A 2 7.09 -2.69 5.92
N ALA A 3 6.61 -3.89 6.18
CA ALA A 3 5.19 -4.17 6.35
C ALA A 3 4.86 -4.31 7.84
N HIS A 4 3.79 -3.67 8.28
CA HIS A 4 3.19 -3.81 9.59
C HIS A 4 1.88 -4.57 9.45
N ASN A 5 1.70 -5.62 10.27
CA ASN A 5 0.59 -6.57 10.14
C ASN A 5 0.54 -7.19 8.73
N ASN A 6 1.66 -7.82 8.33
CA ASN A 6 1.84 -8.43 7.01
C ASN A 6 1.02 -9.73 6.90
N LEU A 7 -0.27 -9.57 6.68
CA LEU A 7 -1.22 -10.67 6.63
C LEU A 7 -1.14 -11.39 5.29
N THR A 8 -1.04 -12.70 5.35
CA THR A 8 -1.07 -13.60 4.18
C THR A 8 -2.43 -14.28 4.01
N TYR A 9 -3.34 -14.09 4.98
CA TYR A 9 -4.67 -14.68 4.99
C TYR A 9 -5.67 -13.73 5.65
N ILE A 10 -6.86 -13.60 5.06
CA ILE A 10 -7.99 -12.85 5.60
C ILE A 10 -9.18 -13.80 5.67
N GLY A 11 -9.71 -14.03 6.87
CA GLY A 11 -10.88 -14.89 7.06
C GLY A 11 -12.13 -14.32 6.40
N GLY A 12 -13.07 -15.20 6.05
CA GLY A 12 -14.37 -14.78 5.50
C GLY A 12 -15.09 -13.80 6.42
N LYS A 13 -15.74 -12.78 5.83
CA LYS A 13 -16.46 -11.71 6.56
C LYS A 13 -15.60 -10.93 7.57
N LYS A 14 -14.27 -10.97 7.44
CA LYS A 14 -13.35 -10.16 8.25
C LYS A 14 -12.80 -8.99 7.44
N THR A 15 -12.39 -7.95 8.15
CA THR A 15 -11.67 -6.82 7.60
C THR A 15 -10.35 -6.69 8.33
N GLU A 16 -9.28 -6.65 7.57
CA GLU A 16 -7.94 -6.58 8.09
C GLU A 16 -7.19 -5.39 7.49
N ARG A 17 -6.11 -4.95 8.14
CA ARG A 17 -5.29 -3.81 7.71
C ARG A 17 -3.82 -4.15 7.73
N CYS A 18 -3.18 -4.12 6.56
CA CYS A 18 -1.73 -4.14 6.42
C CYS A 18 -1.24 -2.73 6.10
N VAL A 19 -0.16 -2.27 6.74
CA VAL A 19 0.46 -0.97 6.47
C VAL A 19 1.84 -1.20 5.88
N PHE A 20 2.04 -0.74 4.65
CA PHE A 20 3.32 -0.79 3.96
C PHE A 20 4.03 0.56 4.06
N THR A 21 5.27 0.54 4.53
CA THR A 21 6.11 1.73 4.66
C THR A 21 7.30 1.62 3.71
N LEU A 22 7.44 2.64 2.88
CA LEU A 22 8.57 2.80 1.97
C LEU A 22 9.53 3.83 2.58
N GLN A 23 10.83 3.66 2.34
CA GLN A 23 11.79 4.74 2.63
C GLN A 23 11.45 5.95 1.77
N LYS A 24 11.93 7.14 2.13
CA LYS A 24 11.75 8.32 1.27
C LYS A 24 12.46 8.09 -0.07
N PHE A 25 11.77 8.32 -1.17
CA PHE A 25 12.31 8.29 -2.53
C PHE A 25 11.68 9.42 -3.35
N THR A 26 12.24 9.67 -4.53
CA THR A 26 11.71 10.61 -5.51
C THR A 26 11.10 9.81 -6.66
N ILE A 27 9.89 10.17 -7.10
CA ILE A 27 9.36 9.72 -8.38
C ILE A 27 9.84 10.74 -9.42
N PRO A 28 10.69 10.35 -10.40
CA PRO A 28 11.12 11.27 -11.45
C PRO A 28 9.96 11.74 -12.32
N ASP A 29 10.16 12.83 -13.05
CA ASP A 29 9.21 13.28 -14.07
C ASP A 29 8.90 12.15 -15.07
N ASP A 30 7.65 12.10 -15.51
CA ASP A 30 7.10 11.06 -16.39
C ASP A 30 7.27 9.61 -15.88
N LYS A 31 7.34 9.44 -14.55
CA LYS A 31 7.30 8.14 -13.88
C LYS A 31 6.12 8.06 -12.91
N GLN A 32 5.74 6.82 -12.61
CA GLN A 32 4.68 6.49 -11.67
C GLN A 32 5.11 5.33 -10.77
N LEU A 33 4.57 5.29 -9.56
CA LEU A 33 4.67 4.11 -8.71
C LEU A 33 3.42 3.26 -8.91
N ILE A 34 3.59 2.00 -9.31
CA ILE A 34 2.49 1.04 -9.42
C ILE A 34 2.56 0.12 -8.20
N ILE A 35 1.43 -0.07 -7.53
CA ILE A 35 1.31 -1.01 -6.41
C ILE A 35 0.35 -2.11 -6.82
N GLU A 36 0.82 -3.35 -6.75
CA GLU A 36 0.06 -4.54 -7.13
C GLU A 36 -0.09 -5.47 -5.94
N LEU A 37 -1.34 -5.90 -5.69
CA LEU A 37 -1.68 -6.92 -4.72
C LEU A 37 -2.25 -8.12 -5.44
N ASN A 38 -1.71 -9.29 -5.11
CA ASN A 38 -2.07 -10.57 -5.71
C ASN A 38 -2.44 -11.57 -4.63
N GLU A 39 -3.50 -12.36 -4.88
CA GLU A 39 -3.79 -13.55 -4.10
C GLU A 39 -2.98 -14.73 -4.63
N LYS A 40 -2.14 -15.33 -3.77
CA LYS A 40 -1.40 -16.54 -4.11
C LYS A 40 -2.39 -17.71 -4.34
N GLU A 41 -2.26 -18.41 -5.47
CA GLU A 41 -3.19 -19.46 -5.90
C GLU A 41 -4.67 -19.02 -5.95
N GLY A 42 -4.91 -17.73 -6.21
CA GLY A 42 -6.26 -17.16 -6.33
C GLY A 42 -6.44 -16.36 -7.61
N GLY A 43 -7.67 -15.88 -7.84
CA GLY A 43 -8.02 -15.09 -9.02
C GLY A 43 -8.00 -13.57 -8.81
N ARG A 44 -7.71 -13.10 -7.58
CA ARG A 44 -7.77 -11.67 -7.25
C ARG A 44 -6.44 -10.99 -7.53
N HIS A 45 -6.51 -9.99 -8.41
CA HIS A 45 -5.42 -9.08 -8.74
C HIS A 45 -5.94 -7.65 -8.64
N GLN A 46 -5.28 -6.82 -7.85
CA GLN A 46 -5.61 -5.41 -7.72
C GLN A 46 -4.36 -4.58 -7.97
N SER A 47 -4.46 -3.63 -8.88
CA SER A 47 -3.40 -2.68 -9.18
C SER A 47 -3.92 -1.26 -8.95
N PHE A 48 -3.08 -0.41 -8.39
CA PHE A 48 -3.35 1.01 -8.32
C PHE A 48 -2.07 1.80 -8.58
N ILE A 49 -2.25 2.91 -9.28
CA ILE A 49 -1.17 3.83 -9.67
C ILE A 49 -1.13 4.94 -8.63
N VAL A 50 0.07 5.26 -8.17
CA VAL A 50 0.36 6.40 -7.33
C VAL A 50 1.02 7.45 -8.21
N GLU A 51 0.28 8.53 -8.46
CA GLU A 51 0.75 9.68 -9.23
C GLU A 51 1.31 10.77 -8.31
N ASN A 52 1.98 11.77 -8.89
CA ASN A 52 2.46 12.93 -8.14
C ASN A 52 1.31 13.65 -7.40
N ALA A 53 0.10 13.70 -7.99
CA ALA A 53 -1.06 14.31 -7.37
C ALA A 53 -1.48 13.59 -6.06
N ASP A 54 -1.28 12.27 -5.98
CA ASP A 54 -1.55 11.50 -4.76
C ASP A 54 -0.54 11.80 -3.66
N LEU A 55 0.73 12.00 -4.03
CA LEU A 55 1.78 12.41 -3.09
C LEU A 55 1.51 13.81 -2.54
N VAL A 56 1.08 14.76 -3.38
CA VAL A 56 0.74 16.11 -2.94
C VAL A 56 -0.47 16.11 -2.01
N ARG A 57 -1.46 15.24 -2.23
CA ARG A 57 -2.63 15.08 -1.36
C ARG A 57 -2.36 14.22 -0.12
N ALA A 58 -1.23 13.55 -0.05
CA ALA A 58 -0.91 12.66 1.05
C ALA A 58 -0.80 13.46 2.36
N LYS A 59 -1.44 12.95 3.42
CA LYS A 59 -1.36 13.56 4.74
C LYS A 59 -0.12 13.07 5.45
N VAL A 60 0.62 13.99 6.06
CA VAL A 60 1.69 13.64 7.01
C VAL A 60 1.04 12.94 8.21
N ILE A 61 1.49 11.72 8.49
CA ILE A 61 1.08 10.96 9.67
C ILE A 61 2.15 11.18 10.74
N ASN A 62 1.88 12.07 11.69
CA ASN A 62 2.78 12.33 12.83
C ASN A 62 2.84 11.15 13.80
N GLU A 63 1.72 10.43 13.96
CA GLU A 63 1.61 9.25 14.82
C GLU A 63 0.82 8.16 14.10
N LEU A 64 1.44 7.01 13.85
CA LEU A 64 0.78 5.85 13.28
C LEU A 64 0.01 5.10 14.39
N LYS A 65 -1.31 5.30 14.48
CA LYS A 65 -2.17 4.48 15.33
C LYS A 65 -2.53 3.18 14.61
N THR A 66 -1.74 2.13 14.83
CA THR A 66 -2.15 0.76 14.54
C THR A 66 -2.99 0.27 15.71
N LYS A 67 -4.19 -0.25 15.45
CA LYS A 67 -5.05 -0.84 16.49
C LYS A 67 -4.32 -1.89 17.30
#